data_AF-A0A425CY47-F1
#
_entry.id   AF-A0A425CY47-F1
#
_cell.length_a   1.000
_cell.length_b   1.000
_cell.length_c   1.000
_cell.angle_alpha   90.00
_cell.angle_beta   90.00
_cell.angle_gamma   90.00
#
_symmetry.space_group_name_H-M   'P 1'
#
loop_
_entity.id
_entity.type
_entity.pdbx_description
1 polymer ?
#
loop_
_entity_poly.entity_id
_entity_poly.type
_entity_poly.pdbx_seq_one_letter_code
_entity_poly.pdbx_strand_id
1 'polypeptide(L)'
;MRLGGSRICKRDECSNHSKARGLCWTHGGGKPCATLECSRTSLQGGHCWAHGGGKRCNQDGCQRPAYERNGNYCTVHSSQHIPAPPPLNETAAS
;
A
#
# COMPACT_ATOMS: atom_id res chain seq x y z
N MET A 1 33.17 -9.66 0.98
CA MET A 1 32.30 -9.06 2.03
C MET A 1 31.18 -8.27 1.37
N ARG A 2 29.90 -8.63 1.57
CA ARG A 2 28.78 -7.83 1.04
C ARG A 2 28.62 -6.58 1.92
N LEU A 3 29.09 -5.43 1.44
CA LEU A 3 28.87 -4.10 2.04
C LEU A 3 27.39 -3.72 1.90
N GLY A 4 26.53 -4.35 2.72
CA GLY A 4 25.11 -4.02 2.83
C GLY A 4 24.91 -2.75 3.65
N GLY A 5 25.45 -1.62 3.19
CA GLY A 5 25.24 -0.32 3.83
C GLY A 5 23.82 0.16 3.57
N SER A 6 22.93 0.00 4.54
CA SER A 6 21.63 0.66 4.54
C SER A 6 21.85 2.17 4.61
N ARG A 7 21.91 2.80 3.42
CA ARG A 7 22.15 4.24 3.27
C ARG A 7 21.02 5.02 3.93
N ILE A 8 21.36 5.99 4.78
CA ILE A 8 20.43 6.92 5.42
C ILE A 8 20.07 8.02 4.42
N CYS A 9 18.92 8.66 4.62
CA CYS A 9 18.49 9.82 3.85
C CYS A 9 19.54 10.94 3.92
N LYS A 10 19.85 11.54 2.78
CA LYS A 10 20.77 12.67 2.62
C LYS A 10 20.21 14.01 3.12
N ARG A 11 18.93 14.05 3.48
CA ARG A 11 18.28 15.28 3.94
C ARG A 11 18.71 15.53 5.38
N ASP A 12 19.05 16.77 5.70
CA ASP A 12 19.52 17.17 7.03
C ASP A 12 18.55 16.71 8.12
N GLU A 13 19.11 16.13 9.18
CA GLU A 13 18.38 15.56 10.33
C GLU A 13 17.35 14.48 9.98
N CYS A 14 17.55 13.73 8.89
CA CYS A 14 16.66 12.62 8.54
C CYS A 14 17.25 11.25 8.86
N SER A 15 16.79 10.64 9.95
CA SER A 15 17.16 9.27 10.34
C SER A 15 16.48 8.16 9.54
N ASN A 16 15.72 8.51 8.49
CA ASN A 16 15.05 7.51 7.66
C ASN A 16 16.02 6.83 6.70
N HIS A 17 15.73 5.58 6.37
CA HIS A 17 16.48 4.84 5.36
C HIS A 17 16.20 5.39 3.96
N SER A 18 17.27 5.60 3.21
CA SER A 18 17.18 5.96 1.80
C SER A 18 16.73 4.75 0.97
N LYS A 19 15.78 4.99 0.07
CA LYS A 19 15.30 3.99 -0.88
C LYS A 19 15.98 4.15 -2.23
N ALA A 20 16.03 5.37 -2.75
CA ALA A 20 16.64 5.70 -4.02
C ALA A 20 17.21 7.12 -3.97
N ARG A 21 18.23 7.40 -4.79
CA ARG A 21 18.88 8.73 -4.90
C ARG A 21 19.46 9.25 -3.58
N GLY A 22 19.64 8.38 -2.58
CA GLY A 22 20.03 8.76 -1.23
C GLY A 22 18.93 9.47 -0.45
N LEU A 23 17.66 9.38 -0.86
CA LEU A 23 16.52 10.01 -0.19
C LEU A 23 15.57 8.96 0.35
N CYS A 24 14.90 9.26 1.47
CA CYS A 24 13.86 8.41 2.03
C CYS A 24 12.52 8.61 1.31
N TRP A 25 11.50 7.80 1.65
CA TRP A 25 10.18 7.86 1.03
C TRP A 25 9.56 9.27 1.04
N THR A 26 9.68 9.99 2.16
CA THR A 26 9.11 11.33 2.34
C THR A 26 9.93 12.44 1.69
N HIS A 27 11.22 12.18 1.41
CA HIS A 27 12.12 13.16 0.82
C HIS A 27 12.43 12.89 -0.67
N GLY A 28 11.60 12.11 -1.37
CA GLY A 28 11.74 11.90 -2.83
C GLY A 28 12.53 10.65 -3.22
N GLY A 29 12.75 9.72 -2.28
CA GLY A 29 13.29 8.40 -2.55
C GLY A 29 12.32 7.44 -3.24
N GLY A 30 11.05 7.82 -3.36
CA GLY A 30 10.06 7.07 -4.13
C GLY A 30 9.96 7.55 -5.58
N LYS A 31 9.23 6.79 -6.41
CA LYS A 31 8.91 7.21 -7.79
C LYS A 31 7.85 8.31 -7.75
N PRO A 32 7.91 9.34 -8.61
CA PRO A 32 6.83 10.33 -8.72
C PRO A 32 5.57 9.68 -9.33
N CYS A 33 4.43 10.30 -9.04
CA CYS A 33 3.16 9.96 -9.68
C CYS A 33 3.26 10.16 -11.19
N ALA A 34 2.71 9.23 -11.97
CA ALA A 34 2.70 9.27 -13.43
C ALA A 34 1.80 10.40 -13.99
N THR A 35 0.88 10.92 -13.18
CA THR A 35 0.06 12.07 -13.54
C THR A 35 0.90 13.33 -13.73
N LEU A 36 0.66 14.03 -14.84
CA LEU A 36 1.26 15.34 -15.13
C LEU A 36 0.99 16.32 -13.98
N GLU A 37 1.98 17.13 -13.66
CA GLU A 37 1.95 18.12 -12.57
C GLU A 37 1.73 17.55 -11.15
N CYS A 38 1.89 16.23 -10.96
CA CYS A 38 1.76 15.62 -9.64
C CYS A 38 3.13 15.35 -9.00
N SER A 39 3.53 16.20 -8.06
CA SER A 39 4.77 16.02 -7.27
C SER A 39 4.67 14.98 -6.14
N ARG A 40 3.56 14.22 -6.07
CA ARG A 40 3.37 13.20 -5.03
C ARG A 40 4.10 11.91 -5.38
N THR A 41 4.52 11.18 -4.35
CA THR A 41 5.11 9.86 -4.52
C THR A 41 4.06 8.84 -4.95
N SER A 42 4.37 8.06 -5.98
CA SER A 42 3.56 6.93 -6.41
C SER A 42 3.64 5.78 -5.41
N LEU A 43 2.50 5.17 -5.09
CA LEU A 43 2.41 4.02 -4.19
C LEU A 43 2.54 2.71 -4.96
N GLN A 44 1.49 2.38 -5.74
CA GLN A 44 1.40 1.19 -6.57
C GLN A 44 0.79 1.59 -7.92
N GLY A 45 1.15 0.89 -8.99
CA GLY A 45 0.62 1.17 -10.34
C GLY A 45 1.06 2.53 -10.91
N GLY A 46 2.15 3.12 -10.40
CA GLY A 46 2.70 4.38 -10.91
C GLY A 46 1.94 5.64 -10.47
N HIS A 47 0.88 5.52 -9.67
CA HIS A 47 0.06 6.66 -9.26
C HIS A 47 0.16 6.92 -7.75
N CYS A 48 -0.12 8.17 -7.34
CA CYS A 48 -0.21 8.55 -5.93
C CYS A 48 -1.59 8.22 -5.35
N TRP A 49 -1.75 8.32 -4.03
CA TRP A 49 -3.00 8.03 -3.31
C TRP A 49 -4.25 8.67 -3.97
N ALA A 50 -4.15 9.94 -4.36
CA ALA A 50 -5.24 10.68 -4.98
C ALA A 50 -5.55 10.20 -6.40
N HIS A 51 -4.54 9.74 -7.15
CA HIS A 51 -4.65 9.39 -8.56
C HIS A 51 -4.71 7.87 -8.82
N GLY A 52 -5.09 7.06 -7.82
CA GLY A 52 -5.26 5.61 -7.98
C GLY A 52 -4.08 4.76 -7.50
N GLY A 53 -3.16 5.35 -6.73
CA GLY A 53 -2.06 4.65 -6.10
C GLY A 53 -2.49 3.84 -4.88
N GLY A 54 -2.45 2.51 -5.01
CA GLY A 54 -2.76 1.57 -3.93
C GLY A 54 -4.21 1.05 -3.97
N LYS A 55 -4.49 0.06 -3.12
CA LYS A 55 -5.81 -0.58 -3.05
C LYS A 55 -6.80 0.32 -2.31
N ARG A 56 -8.02 0.45 -2.84
CA ARG A 56 -9.16 1.12 -2.19
C ARG A 56 -9.99 0.08 -1.44
N CYS A 57 -10.66 0.50 -0.37
CA CYS A 57 -11.60 -0.36 0.36
C CYS A 57 -12.68 -0.88 -0.59
N ASN A 58 -12.90 -2.19 -0.60
CA ASN A 58 -13.98 -2.82 -1.36
C ASN A 58 -15.39 -2.50 -0.83
N GLN A 59 -15.51 -1.73 0.25
CA GLN A 59 -16.82 -1.35 0.79
C GLN A 59 -17.42 -0.25 -0.08
N ASP A 60 -18.69 -0.38 -0.39
CA ASP A 60 -19.42 0.61 -1.17
C ASP A 60 -19.34 2.00 -0.53
N GLY A 61 -19.03 3.01 -1.35
CA GLY A 61 -18.82 4.40 -0.90
C GLY A 61 -17.53 4.66 -0.08
N CYS A 62 -16.67 3.66 0.17
CA CYS A 62 -15.49 3.83 1.01
C CYS A 62 -14.21 4.15 0.21
N GLN A 63 -13.68 5.36 0.35
CA GLN A 63 -12.42 5.77 -0.30
C GLN A 63 -11.16 5.54 0.58
N ARG A 64 -11.28 4.81 1.69
CA ARG A 64 -10.16 4.57 2.63
C ARG A 64 -9.15 3.57 2.05
N PRO A 65 -7.88 3.62 2.51
CA PRO A 65 -6.86 2.69 2.04
C PRO A 65 -7.22 1.27 2.46
N ALA A 66 -7.11 0.35 1.52
CA ALA A 66 -7.23 -1.07 1.77
C ALA A 66 -5.87 -1.73 1.90
N TYR A 67 -5.85 -2.84 2.64
CA TYR A 67 -4.67 -3.67 2.78
C TYR A 67 -5.00 -5.10 2.41
N GLU A 68 -4.09 -5.78 1.71
CA GLU A 68 -4.28 -7.18 1.31
C GLU A 68 -4.42 -8.11 2.53
N ARG A 69 -3.68 -7.82 3.61
CA ARG A 69 -3.82 -8.49 4.92
C ARG A 69 -5.22 -8.31 5.56
N ASN A 70 -5.96 -7.29 5.12
CA ASN A 70 -7.32 -6.98 5.54
C ASN A 70 -8.34 -7.40 4.47
N GLY A 71 -7.98 -8.26 3.51
CA GLY A 71 -8.88 -8.74 2.46
C GLY A 71 -9.28 -7.67 1.44
N ASN A 72 -8.46 -6.64 1.22
CA ASN A 72 -8.81 -5.45 0.42
C ASN A 72 -9.87 -4.55 1.07
N TYR A 73 -9.98 -4.60 2.40
CA TYR A 73 -10.77 -3.65 3.19
C TYR A 73 -9.86 -2.70 3.98
N CYS A 74 -10.41 -1.54 4.33
CA CYS A 74 -9.75 -0.61 5.24
C CYS A 74 -9.76 -1.13 6.67
N THR A 75 -9.01 -0.49 7.57
CA THR A 75 -8.95 -0.87 9.00
C THR A 75 -10.30 -0.83 9.72
N VAL A 76 -11.28 -0.10 9.18
CA VAL A 76 -12.65 -0.02 9.73
C VAL A 76 -13.54 -1.14 9.19
N HIS A 77 -13.43 -1.45 7.90
CA HIS A 77 -14.29 -2.45 7.24
C HIS A 77 -13.66 -3.85 7.18
N SER A 78 -12.42 -4.03 7.66
CA SER A 78 -11.74 -5.32 7.67
C SER A 78 -12.42 -6.38 8.52
N SER A 79 -13.21 -5.96 9.51
CA SER A 79 -13.98 -6.86 10.36
C SER A 79 -15.32 -7.27 9.75
N GLN A 80 -15.76 -6.59 8.68
CA GLN A 80 -17.08 -6.82 8.06
C GLN A 80 -17.03 -7.86 6.93
N HIS A 81 -15.84 -8.28 6.52
CA HIS A 81 -15.67 -9.35 5.55
C HIS A 81 -15.19 -10.62 6.26
N ILE A 82 -16.11 -11.24 7.01
CA ILE A 82 -15.96 -12.65 7.36
C ILE A 82 -16.01 -13.39 6.01
N PRO A 83 -14.95 -14.10 5.58
CA PRO A 83 -15.09 -14.95 4.41
C PRO A 83 -16.27 -15.88 4.69
N ALA A 84 -17.25 -15.91 3.77
CA ALA A 84 -18.39 -16.81 3.91
C ALA A 84 -17.86 -18.20 4.27
N PRO A 85 -18.44 -18.87 5.29
CA PRO A 85 -18.00 -20.22 5.62
C PRO A 85 -18.01 -21.04 4.34
N PRO A 86 -17.00 -21.90 4.10
CA PRO A 86 -16.96 -22.74 2.91
C PRO A 86 -18.32 -23.44 2.77
N PRO A 87 -18.87 -23.56 1.56
CA PRO A 87 -20.17 -24.19 1.38
C PRO A 87 -20.12 -25.57 2.02
N LEU A 88 -20.94 -25.77 3.06
CA LEU A 88 -21.12 -27.08 3.67
C LEU A 88 -21.69 -27.97 2.57
N ASN A 89 -20.89 -28.93 2.15
CA ASN A 89 -21.25 -29.93 1.17
C ASN A 89 -22.46 -30.73 1.67
N GLU A 90 -23.63 -30.39 1.14
CA GLU A 90 -24.90 -31.09 1.32
C GLU A 90 -24.91 -32.43 0.55
N THR A 91 -24.07 -33.39 0.93
CA THR A 91 -24.21 -34.76 0.43
C THR A 91 -23.75 -35.77 1.48
N ALA A 92 -24.67 -36.16 2.36
CA ALA A 92 -24.67 -37.46 3.03
C ALA A 92 -26.05 -37.71 3.66
N ALA A 93 -27.08 -37.82 2.82
CA ALA A 93 -28.31 -38.53 3.16
C ALA A 93 -28.35 -39.79 2.28
N SER A 94 -27.94 -40.91 2.85
CA SER A 94 -28.22 -42.27 2.37
C SER A 94 -28.12 -43.22 3.56
#